data_AF-A0A6A3AG55-F1
#
_entry.id   AF-A0A6A3AG55-F1
#
_cell.length_a   1.000
_cell.length_b   1.000
_cell.length_c   1.000
_cell.angle_alpha   90.00
_cell.angle_beta   90.00
_cell.angle_gamma   90.00
#
_symmetry.space_group_name_H-M   'P 1'
#
loop_
_entity.id
_entity.type
_entity.pdbx_description
1 polymer ?
#
loop_
_entity_poly.entity_id
_entity_poly.type
_entity_poly.pdbx_seq_one_letter_code
_entity_poly.pdbx_strand_id
1 'polypeptide(L)'
;MRDAKLCPSCQMAISRTEGCNKMVCEKCGQYFCYRCNNAIDGYDHFRDGVCALFPQEMIRGWEERINARQMLGQVHAQLFADRGTPCPNCRQLNAKVGNNNHIFCWACRMHYCYLCKKIVRRSSQHYGPKGCKQHSEG
;
A
#
# COMPACT_ATOMS: atom_id res chain seq x y z
N MET A 1 -17.24 10.35 16.69
CA MET A 1 -18.63 10.15 16.22
C MET A 1 -18.52 9.50 14.84
N ARG A 2 -19.11 8.32 14.61
CA ARG A 2 -19.12 7.72 13.26
C ARG A 2 -20.31 8.31 12.53
N ASP A 3 -20.07 9.12 11.50
CA ASP A 3 -21.15 9.65 10.68
C ASP A 3 -21.78 8.48 9.90
N ALA A 4 -23.03 8.16 10.19
CA ALA A 4 -23.79 7.21 9.39
C ALA A 4 -24.50 7.98 8.26
N LYS A 5 -24.56 7.40 7.06
CA LYS A 5 -25.31 7.91 5.91
C LYS A 5 -26.39 6.92 5.53
N LEU A 6 -27.55 7.40 5.10
CA LEU A 6 -28.63 6.54 4.62
C LEU A 6 -28.40 6.21 3.15
N CYS A 7 -28.52 4.93 2.78
CA CYS A 7 -28.48 4.49 1.40
C CYS A 7 -29.53 5.25 0.58
N PRO A 8 -29.16 5.91 -0.55
CA PRO A 8 -30.11 6.69 -1.34
C PRO A 8 -31.21 5.84 -1.99
N SER A 9 -31.00 4.52 -2.12
CA SER A 9 -31.96 3.60 -2.71
C SER A 9 -32.89 2.95 -1.67
N CYS A 10 -32.34 2.38 -0.59
CA CYS A 10 -33.13 1.58 0.35
C CYS A 10 -33.16 2.12 1.79
N GLN A 11 -32.57 3.29 2.04
CA GLN A 11 -32.54 3.98 3.34
C GLN A 11 -31.87 3.20 4.49
N MET A 12 -31.17 2.10 4.20
CA MET A 12 -30.33 1.42 5.19
C MET A 12 -29.22 2.36 5.67
N ALA A 13 -29.03 2.48 6.98
CA ALA A 13 -27.93 3.24 7.56
C ALA A 13 -26.59 2.53 7.32
N ILE A 14 -25.62 3.26 6.77
CA ILE A 14 -24.30 2.77 6.40
C ILE A 14 -23.27 3.71 7.00
N SER A 15 -22.35 3.17 7.80
CA SER A 15 -21.21 3.93 8.33
C SER A 15 -19.95 3.58 7.57
N ARG A 16 -19.08 4.56 7.36
CA ARG A 16 -17.75 4.33 6.78
C ARG A 16 -16.73 4.24 7.90
N THR A 17 -15.98 3.15 7.95
CA THR A 17 -14.83 2.98 8.86
C THR A 17 -13.52 3.38 8.21
N GLU A 18 -13.35 3.08 6.92
CA GLU A 18 -12.15 3.32 6.13
C GLU A 18 -12.45 3.30 4.63
N GLY A 19 -11.45 3.57 3.79
CA GLY A 19 -11.58 3.45 2.33
C GLY A 19 -12.18 4.66 1.62
N CYS A 20 -12.48 4.51 0.34
CA CYS A 20 -12.87 5.61 -0.55
C CYS A 20 -14.34 6.05 -0.39
N ASN A 21 -14.72 7.13 -1.06
CA ASN A 21 -16.09 7.64 -1.10
C ASN A 21 -17.04 6.77 -1.95
N LYS A 22 -16.54 5.87 -2.80
CA LYS A 22 -17.36 4.89 -3.52
C LYS A 22 -17.75 3.75 -2.58
N MET A 23 -18.96 3.81 -2.05
CA MET A 23 -19.52 2.80 -1.16
C MET A 23 -20.50 1.90 -1.90
N VAL A 24 -20.74 0.70 -1.38
CA VAL A 24 -21.78 -0.23 -1.84
C VAL A 24 -22.74 -0.50 -0.68
N CYS A 25 -24.04 -0.46 -0.95
CA CYS A 25 -25.03 -0.87 0.04
C CYS A 25 -25.09 -2.41 0.08
N GLU A 26 -24.76 -3.01 1.23
CA GLU A 26 -24.81 -4.47 1.39
C GLU A 26 -26.24 -5.04 1.29
N LYS A 27 -27.26 -4.23 1.58
CA LYS A 27 -28.67 -4.65 1.49
C LYS A 27 -29.20 -4.70 0.06
N CYS A 28 -28.91 -3.69 -0.76
CA CYS A 28 -29.51 -3.57 -2.10
C CYS A 28 -28.51 -3.53 -3.26
N GLY A 29 -27.20 -3.61 -2.98
CA GLY A 29 -26.13 -3.58 -3.99
C GLY A 29 -25.87 -2.21 -4.62
N GLN A 30 -26.68 -1.19 -4.33
CA GLN A 30 -26.51 0.14 -4.93
C GLN A 30 -25.15 0.76 -4.56
N TYR A 31 -24.39 1.17 -5.57
CA TYR A 31 -23.24 2.04 -5.36
C TYR A 31 -23.68 3.48 -5.08
N PHE A 32 -23.03 4.13 -4.14
CA PHE A 32 -23.29 5.53 -3.83
C PHE A 32 -22.02 6.25 -3.40
N CYS A 33 -22.00 7.57 -3.58
CA CYS A 33 -20.92 8.42 -3.10
C CYS A 33 -21.20 8.83 -1.66
N TYR A 34 -20.36 8.43 -0.71
CA TYR A 34 -20.52 8.76 0.70
C TYR A 34 -20.41 10.26 1.00
N ARG A 35 -19.71 11.03 0.14
CA ARG A 35 -19.53 12.48 0.29
C ARG A 35 -20.82 13.26 0.01
N CYS A 36 -21.48 12.99 -1.12
CA CYS A 36 -22.68 13.71 -1.55
C CYS A 36 -23.98 12.93 -1.36
N ASN A 37 -23.90 11.67 -0.96
CA ASN A 37 -25.00 10.71 -0.80
C ASN A 37 -25.78 10.36 -2.07
N ASN A 38 -25.26 10.68 -3.26
CA ASN A 38 -25.89 10.33 -4.52
C ASN A 38 -25.66 8.86 -4.88
N ALA A 39 -26.68 8.23 -5.48
CA ALA A 39 -26.50 6.97 -6.19
C ALA A 39 -25.56 7.20 -7.39
N ILE A 40 -24.64 6.28 -7.62
CA ILE A 40 -23.64 6.37 -8.68
C ILE A 40 -23.55 5.04 -9.43
N ASP A 41 -23.02 5.09 -10.64
CA ASP A 41 -22.58 3.92 -11.38
C ASP A 41 -21.06 3.93 -11.50
N GLY A 42 -20.42 2.82 -11.12
CA GLY A 42 -18.97 2.67 -11.19
C GLY A 42 -18.15 3.83 -10.61
N TYR A 43 -17.16 4.30 -11.39
CA TYR A 43 -16.21 5.34 -11.00
C TYR A 43 -16.42 6.66 -11.77
N ASP A 44 -17.41 6.74 -12.66
CA ASP A 44 -17.67 7.93 -13.49
C ASP A 44 -17.84 9.20 -12.65
N HIS A 45 -18.53 9.06 -11.52
CA HIS A 45 -18.75 10.16 -10.58
C HIS A 45 -17.47 10.86 -10.06
N PHE A 46 -16.32 10.20 -10.15
CA PHE A 46 -15.05 10.70 -9.62
C PHE A 46 -14.06 11.15 -10.70
N ARG A 47 -14.38 11.00 -11.99
CA ARG A 47 -13.47 11.36 -13.10
C ARG A 47 -13.36 12.88 -13.27
N ASP A 48 -14.48 13.58 -13.27
CA ASP A 48 -14.55 15.01 -13.63
C ASP A 48 -14.49 15.94 -12.41
N GLY A 49 -14.11 15.41 -11.24
CA GLY A 49 -13.97 16.20 -10.02
C GLY A 49 -15.29 16.58 -9.32
N VAL A 50 -16.45 16.05 -9.77
CA VAL A 50 -17.75 16.24 -9.09
C VAL A 50 -17.66 15.87 -7.62
N CYS A 51 -16.99 14.75 -7.31
CA CYS A 51 -16.54 14.41 -5.97
C CYS A 51 -15.14 13.79 -6.04
N ALA A 52 -14.36 13.97 -4.98
CA ALA A 52 -13.09 13.27 -4.82
C ALA A 52 -13.33 11.80 -4.46
N LEU A 53 -12.62 10.87 -5.09
CA LEU A 53 -12.71 9.44 -4.76
C LEU A 53 -12.20 9.17 -3.35
N PHE A 54 -11.07 9.76 -2.98
CA PHE A 54 -10.53 9.68 -1.63
C PHE A 54 -10.70 11.03 -0.92
N PRO A 55 -11.08 11.04 0.37
CA PRO A 55 -10.98 12.22 1.21
C PRO A 55 -9.57 12.79 1.25
N GLN A 56 -9.45 14.12 1.26
CA GLN A 56 -8.17 14.83 1.16
C GLN A 56 -7.27 14.53 2.37
N GLU A 57 -7.85 14.40 3.55
CA GLU A 57 -7.15 14.02 4.78
C GLU A 57 -6.50 12.63 4.68
N MET A 58 -7.14 11.69 3.96
CA MET A 58 -6.57 10.37 3.74
C MET A 58 -5.41 10.41 2.74
N ILE A 59 -5.52 11.22 1.69
CA ILE A 59 -4.44 11.44 0.72
C ILE A 59 -3.24 12.04 1.46
N ARG A 60 -3.44 13.14 2.19
CA ARG A 60 -2.37 13.80 2.94
C ARG A 60 -1.70 12.88 3.96
N GLY A 61 -2.49 12.14 4.74
CA GLY A 61 -1.94 11.19 5.71
C GLY A 61 -1.18 10.03 5.07
N TRP A 62 -1.56 9.61 3.86
CA TRP A 62 -0.79 8.64 3.07
C TRP A 62 0.52 9.26 2.55
N GLU A 63 0.46 10.46 1.99
CA GLU A 63 1.62 11.21 1.47
C GLU A 63 2.66 11.45 2.56
N GLU A 64 2.25 11.97 3.73
CA GLU A 64 3.15 12.19 4.87
C GLU A 64 3.92 10.91 5.26
N ARG A 65 3.22 9.77 5.30
CA ARG A 65 3.83 8.47 5.65
C ARG A 65 4.74 7.92 4.55
N ILE A 66 4.36 8.07 3.29
CA ILE A 66 5.14 7.55 2.15
C ILE A 66 6.35 8.43 1.87
N ASN A 67 6.20 9.75 1.87
CA ASN A 67 7.27 10.71 1.60
C ASN A 67 8.41 10.56 2.63
N ALA A 68 8.08 10.42 3.92
CA ALA A 68 9.09 10.20 4.96
C ALA A 68 9.90 8.92 4.71
N ARG A 69 9.24 7.83 4.31
CA ARG A 69 9.92 6.55 3.99
C ARG A 69 10.70 6.63 2.69
N GLN A 70 10.19 7.37 1.71
CA GLN A 70 10.83 7.58 0.42
C GLN A 70 12.13 8.34 0.56
N MET A 71 12.16 9.40 1.37
CA MET A 71 13.39 10.14 1.68
C MET A 71 14.46 9.21 2.27
N LEU A 72 14.11 8.40 3.27
CA LEU A 72 15.05 7.42 3.86
C LEU A 72 15.52 6.38 2.84
N GLY A 73 14.61 5.88 2.00
CA GLY A 73 14.93 4.93 0.94
C GLY A 73 15.87 5.51 -0.12
N GLN A 74 15.67 6.76 -0.51
CA GLN A 74 16.52 7.48 -1.48
C GLN A 74 17.90 7.76 -0.91
N VAL A 75 18.00 8.18 0.35
CA VAL A 75 19.29 8.37 1.04
C VAL A 75 20.06 7.05 1.13
N HIS A 76 19.40 5.95 1.53
CA HIS A 76 20.04 4.62 1.49
C HIS A 76 20.46 4.20 0.08
N ALA A 77 19.64 4.46 -0.94
CA ALA A 77 20.01 4.14 -2.32
C ALA A 77 21.20 4.96 -2.82
N GLN A 78 21.34 6.22 -2.39
CA GLN A 78 22.51 7.06 -2.72
C GLN A 78 23.77 6.58 -1.97
N LEU A 79 23.66 6.30 -0.67
CA LEU A 79 24.79 5.83 0.15
C LEU A 79 25.29 4.44 -0.24
N PHE A 80 24.43 3.60 -0.80
CA PHE A 80 24.71 2.20 -1.15
C PHE A 80 24.31 1.90 -2.60
N ALA A 81 24.61 2.81 -3.53
CA ALA A 81 24.21 2.72 -4.93
C ALA A 81 24.62 1.39 -5.59
N ASP A 82 25.83 0.91 -5.29
CA ASP A 82 26.37 -0.35 -5.86
C ASP A 82 25.72 -1.62 -5.30
N ARG A 83 24.92 -1.49 -4.23
CA ARG A 83 24.20 -2.59 -3.56
C ARG A 83 22.69 -2.45 -3.68
N GLY A 84 22.24 -1.69 -4.69
CA GLY A 84 20.83 -1.51 -5.02
C GLY A 84 20.20 -2.77 -5.60
N THR A 85 18.99 -3.11 -5.15
CA THR A 85 18.18 -4.18 -5.71
C THR A 85 16.72 -3.76 -5.82
N PRO A 86 16.05 -4.01 -6.97
CA PRO A 86 14.63 -3.76 -7.08
C PRO A 86 13.84 -4.78 -6.27
N CYS A 87 12.77 -4.33 -5.62
CA CYS A 87 11.82 -5.22 -4.98
C CYS A 87 11.11 -6.07 -6.04
N PRO A 88 11.05 -7.41 -5.91
CA PRO A 88 10.38 -8.27 -6.88
C PRO A 88 8.85 -8.07 -6.93
N ASN A 89 8.26 -7.45 -5.91
CA ASN A 89 6.82 -7.18 -5.84
C ASN A 89 6.44 -5.82 -6.45
N CYS A 90 7.11 -4.74 -6.03
CA CYS A 90 6.74 -3.38 -6.45
C CYS A 90 7.83 -2.62 -7.22
N ARG A 91 8.98 -3.25 -7.47
CA ARG A 91 10.16 -2.69 -8.17
C ARG A 91 10.86 -1.51 -7.50
N GLN A 92 10.39 -1.05 -6.33
CA GLN A 92 11.10 -0.04 -5.54
C GLN A 92 12.55 -0.48 -5.30
N LEU A 93 13.49 0.42 -5.57
CA LEU A 93 14.91 0.19 -5.29
C LEU A 93 15.14 0.23 -3.77
N ASN A 94 15.79 -0.80 -3.24
CA ASN A 94 16.27 -0.84 -1.86
C ASN A 94 17.73 -1.27 -1.87
N ALA A 95 18.50 -0.82 -0.88
CA ALA A 95 19.88 -1.25 -0.73
C ALA A 95 20.01 -2.39 0.29
N LYS A 96 20.96 -3.29 0.06
CA LYS A 96 21.45 -4.19 1.11
C LYS A 96 22.36 -3.39 2.06
N VAL A 97 21.96 -3.28 3.31
CA VAL A 97 22.74 -2.64 4.37
C VAL A 97 23.34 -3.71 5.27
N GLY A 98 24.65 -3.66 5.49
CA GLY A 98 25.37 -4.71 6.22
C GLY A 98 25.46 -6.03 5.45
N ASN A 99 25.53 -7.14 6.18
CA ASN A 99 25.72 -8.48 5.59
C ASN A 99 24.41 -9.28 5.39
N ASN A 100 23.26 -8.77 5.83
CA ASN A 100 22.01 -9.52 5.80
C ASN A 100 21.35 -9.47 4.41
N ASN A 101 21.19 -10.63 3.79
CA ASN A 101 20.52 -10.81 2.50
C ASN A 101 18.99 -10.79 2.63
N HIS A 102 18.42 -10.68 3.82
CA HIS A 102 16.99 -10.49 4.04
C HIS A 102 16.62 -9.01 3.96
N ILE A 103 16.15 -8.59 2.79
CA ILE A 103 15.78 -7.20 2.53
C ILE A 103 14.29 -6.96 2.81
N PHE A 104 13.99 -5.89 3.53
CA PHE A 104 12.65 -5.36 3.70
C PHE A 104 12.40 -4.21 2.72
N CYS A 105 11.35 -4.30 1.91
CA CYS A 105 10.94 -3.19 1.07
C CYS A 105 10.09 -2.20 1.86
N TRP A 106 10.60 -0.99 2.10
CA TRP A 106 9.88 0.04 2.85
C TRP A 106 8.58 0.51 2.16
N ALA A 107 8.50 0.38 0.82
CA ALA A 107 7.35 0.81 0.04
C ALA A 107 6.18 -0.18 0.11
N CYS A 108 6.40 -1.47 -0.23
CA CYS A 108 5.33 -2.47 -0.24
C CYS A 108 5.32 -3.40 0.98
N ARG A 109 6.27 -3.22 1.92
CA ARG A 109 6.43 -4.01 3.16
C ARG A 109 6.71 -5.50 2.94
N MET A 110 7.06 -5.89 1.72
CA MET A 110 7.43 -7.26 1.43
C MET A 110 8.89 -7.52 1.78
N HIS A 111 9.12 -8.73 2.25
CA HIS A 111 10.45 -9.26 2.54
C HIS A 111 10.94 -10.09 1.35
N TYR A 112 12.20 -9.94 0.96
CA TYR A 112 12.79 -10.68 -0.16
C TYR A 112 14.29 -10.90 0.03
N CYS A 113 14.82 -11.87 -0.70
CA CYS A 113 16.23 -12.24 -0.64
C CYS A 113 17.06 -11.41 -1.62
N TYR A 114 18.14 -10.80 -1.15
CA TYR A 114 19.08 -10.04 -1.95
C TYR A 114 19.75 -10.89 -3.03
N LEU A 115 20.05 -12.16 -2.75
CA LEU A 115 20.79 -13.02 -3.68
C LEU A 115 19.90 -13.50 -4.84
N CYS A 116 18.76 -14.10 -4.53
CA CYS A 116 17.90 -14.73 -5.55
C CYS A 116 16.67 -13.90 -5.95
N LYS A 117 16.48 -12.72 -5.33
CA LYS A 117 15.36 -11.80 -5.59
C LYS A 117 13.96 -12.39 -5.36
N LYS A 118 13.85 -13.54 -4.68
CA LYS A 118 12.54 -14.15 -4.36
C LYS A 118 11.95 -13.55 -3.08
N ILE A 119 10.62 -13.48 -3.04
CA ILE A 119 9.86 -13.11 -1.83
C ILE A 119 10.12 -14.16 -0.73
N VAL A 120 10.47 -13.68 0.46
CA VAL A 120 10.71 -14.50 1.65
C VAL A 120 9.51 -14.32 2.59
N ARG A 121 8.63 -15.31 2.63
CA ARG A 121 7.49 -15.31 3.57
C ARG A 121 7.88 -15.76 4.97
N ARG A 122 8.80 -16.72 5.06
CA ARG A 122 9.35 -17.26 6.31
C ARG A 122 10.84 -17.46 6.16
N SER A 123 11.64 -16.79 6.98
CA SER A 123 13.11 -16.85 6.92
C SER A 123 13.63 -18.29 7.02
N SER A 124 13.10 -19.08 7.95
CA SER A 124 13.52 -20.47 8.19
C SER A 124 13.25 -21.43 7.03
N GLN A 125 12.36 -21.07 6.10
CA GLN A 125 12.06 -21.87 4.91
C GLN A 125 12.90 -21.44 3.70
N HIS A 126 13.57 -20.30 3.77
CA HIS A 126 14.34 -19.76 2.67
C HIS A 126 15.85 -19.81 2.92
N TYR A 127 16.27 -19.49 4.14
CA TYR A 127 17.66 -19.48 4.54
C TYR A 127 18.02 -20.76 5.28
N GLY A 128 19.19 -21.32 4.99
CA GLY A 128 19.69 -22.54 5.64
C GLY A 128 20.58 -23.35 4.72
N PRO A 129 20.99 -24.57 5.13
CA PRO A 129 21.94 -25.40 4.38
C PRO A 129 21.49 -25.74 2.95
N LYS A 130 20.16 -25.91 2.76
CA LYS A 130 19.55 -26.19 1.45
C LYS A 130 19.02 -24.93 0.74
N GLY A 131 19.18 -23.77 1.37
CA GLY A 131 18.58 -22.50 0.94
C GLY A 131 19.63 -21.43 0.62
N CYS A 132 19.18 -20.18 0.50
CA CYS A 132 20.10 -19.05 0.34
C CYS A 132 20.89 -18.81 1.63
N LYS A 133 22.08 -18.20 1.53
CA LYS A 133 22.81 -17.70 2.70
C LYS A 133 22.14 -16.44 3.23
N GLN A 134 21.80 -16.43 4.53
CA GLN A 134 21.21 -15.24 5.16
C GLN A 134 22.23 -14.11 5.31
N HIS A 135 23.48 -14.43 5.62
CA HIS A 135 24.54 -13.44 5.77
C HIS A 135 25.64 -13.66 4.73
N SER A 136 26.02 -12.61 4.02
CA SER A 136 27.21 -12.57 3.15
C SER A 136 27.82 -11.17 3.16
N GLU A 137 29.14 -11.09 2.99
CA GLU A 137 29.81 -9.79 2.81
C GLU A 137 29.26 -9.05 1.59
N GLY A 138 29.49 -7.73 1.60
CA GLY A 138 28.85 -6.69 0.79
C GLY A 138 28.35 -7.12 -0.57
#